data_AF-A0A972UX15-F1
#
_entry.id   AF-A0A972UX15-F1
#
_cell.length_a   1.000
_cell.length_b   1.000
_cell.length_c   1.000
_cell.angle_alpha   90.00
_cell.angle_beta   90.00
_cell.angle_gamma   90.00
#
_symmetry.space_group_name_H-M   'P 1'
#
loop_
_entity.id
_entity.type
_entity.pdbx_description
1 polymer ?
#
loop_
_entity_poly.entity_id
_entity_poly.type
_entity_poly.pdbx_seq_one_letter_code
_entity_poly.pdbx_strand_id
1 'polypeptide(L)' 'MINYTYIRQNFREAVHFLAVGSGDVRSRLIQANRALVHLKRVKIPDELQPDWDWIQKELNKFGSITRDDGSVFRGIS' A
#
# COMPACT_ATOMS: atom_id res chain seq x y z
N MET A 1 -21.31 -4.06 -2.31
CA MET A 1 -20.81 -4.50 -3.64
C MET A 1 -19.34 -4.13 -3.77
N ILE A 2 -18.49 -5.06 -4.20
CA ILE A 2 -17.06 -4.81 -4.48
C ILE A 2 -16.96 -4.08 -5.83
N ASN A 3 -16.18 -3.01 -5.89
CA ASN A 3 -15.91 -2.30 -7.14
C ASN A 3 -14.57 -2.76 -7.72
N TYR A 4 -14.61 -3.79 -8.54
CA TYR A 4 -13.42 -4.41 -9.14
C TYR A 4 -12.61 -3.44 -10.01
N THR A 5 -13.28 -2.56 -10.76
CA THR A 5 -12.61 -1.55 -11.60
C THR A 5 -11.80 -0.58 -10.75
N TYR A 6 -12.38 -0.10 -9.65
CA TYR A 6 -11.68 0.79 -8.72
C TYR A 6 -10.45 0.11 -8.11
N ILE A 7 -10.60 -1.11 -7.60
CA ILE A 7 -9.48 -1.86 -7.00
C ILE A 7 -8.38 -2.09 -8.03
N ARG A 8 -8.74 -2.58 -9.22
CA ARG A 8 -7.80 -2.83 -10.32
C ARG A 8 -7.03 -1.57 -10.73
N GLN A 9 -7.67 -0.41 -10.74
CA GLN A 9 -7.00 0.85 -11.07
C GLN A 9 -5.94 1.22 -10.03
N ASN A 10 -6.25 1.09 -8.73
CA ASN A 10 -5.28 1.36 -7.66
C ASN A 10 -4.07 0.41 -7.73
N PHE A 11 -4.29 -0.88 -8.03
CA PHE A 11 -3.18 -1.82 -8.25
C PHE A 11 -2.34 -1.47 -9.48
N ARG A 12 -2.99 -1.07 -10.58
CA ARG A 12 -2.28 -0.64 -11.80
C ARG A 12 -1.41 0.59 -11.52
N GLU A 13 -1.93 1.53 -10.76
CA GLU A 13 -1.20 2.73 -10.36
C GLU A 13 -0.03 2.42 -9.42
N ALA A 14 -0.23 1.53 -8.43
CA ALA A 14 0.84 1.07 -7.56
C ALA A 14 1.98 0.40 -8.36
N VAL A 15 1.65 -0.48 -9.30
CA VAL A 15 2.63 -1.12 -10.19
C VAL A 15 3.36 -0.09 -11.05
N HIS A 16 2.63 0.90 -11.58
CA HIS A 16 3.23 1.99 -12.37
C HIS A 16 4.27 2.76 -11.56
N PHE A 17 3.95 3.15 -10.32
CA PHE A 17 4.91 3.84 -9.45
C PHE A 17 6.15 2.99 -9.15
N LEU A 18 5.99 1.70 -8.89
CA LEU A 18 7.11 0.80 -8.63
C LEU A 18 8.02 0.64 -9.87
N ALA A 19 7.42 0.45 -11.04
CA ALA A 19 8.15 0.13 -12.27
C ALA A 19 8.84 1.36 -12.88
N VAL A 20 8.11 2.48 -13.01
CA VAL A 20 8.54 3.64 -13.81
C VAL A 20 8.38 4.98 -13.09
N GLY A 21 7.95 4.98 -11.82
CA GLY A 21 7.84 6.20 -11.02
C GLY A 21 9.18 6.94 -10.93
N SER A 22 9.11 8.26 -10.84
CA SER A 22 10.30 9.10 -10.65
C SER A 22 10.88 8.95 -9.23
N GLY A 23 12.15 9.35 -9.07
CA GLY A 23 12.84 9.26 -7.79
C GLY A 23 13.46 7.88 -7.51
N ASP A 24 13.96 7.74 -6.29
CA ASP A 24 14.60 6.52 -5.80
C ASP A 24 13.58 5.43 -5.42
N VAL A 25 14.09 4.23 -5.09
CA VAL A 25 13.25 3.07 -4.73
C VAL A 25 12.32 3.39 -3.55
N ARG A 26 12.81 4.15 -2.57
CA ARG A 26 12.02 4.55 -1.39
C ARG A 26 10.85 5.43 -1.77
N SER A 27 11.07 6.44 -2.62
CA SER A 27 10.02 7.35 -3.08
C SER A 27 8.93 6.60 -3.85
N ARG A 28 9.33 5.66 -4.72
CA ARG A 28 8.40 4.81 -5.49
C ARG A 28 7.55 3.91 -4.60
N LEU A 29 8.16 3.29 -3.57
CA LEU A 29 7.44 2.50 -2.57
C LEU A 29 6.41 3.34 -1.80
N ILE A 30 6.75 4.58 -1.43
CA ILE A 30 5.82 5.49 -0.74
C ILE A 30 4.61 5.80 -1.64
N GLN A 31 4.83 6.06 -2.92
CA GLN A 31 3.75 6.35 -3.87
C GLN A 31 2.87 5.12 -4.12
N ALA A 32 3.47 3.94 -4.27
CA ALA A 32 2.72 2.68 -4.37
C ALA A 32 1.86 2.43 -3.12
N ASN A 33 2.39 2.67 -1.92
CA ASN A 33 1.62 2.57 -0.68
C ASN A 33 0.47 3.59 -0.63
N ARG A 34 0.68 4.83 -1.10
CA ARG A 34 -0.40 5.84 -1.18
C ARG A 34 -1.54 5.43 -2.10
N ALA A 35 -1.25 4.79 -3.23
CA ALA A 35 -2.29 4.26 -4.12
C ALA A 35 -3.11 3.14 -3.45
N LEU A 36 -2.52 2.38 -2.52
CA LEU A 36 -3.17 1.22 -1.90
C LEU A 36 -3.78 1.50 -0.52
N VAL A 37 -3.34 2.55 0.19
CA VAL A 37 -3.70 2.77 1.62
C VAL A 37 -5.20 2.94 1.86
N HIS A 38 -5.96 3.36 0.85
CA HIS A 38 -7.41 3.56 0.95
C HIS A 38 -8.21 2.26 0.73
N LEU A 39 -7.57 1.21 0.22
CA LEU A 39 -8.21 -0.08 0.03
C LEU A 39 -8.29 -0.83 1.36
N LYS A 40 -9.49 -1.30 1.70
CA LYS A 40 -9.72 -2.14 2.87
C LYS A 40 -9.70 -3.60 2.46
N ARG A 41 -9.11 -4.46 3.30
CA ARG A 41 -9.08 -5.93 3.11
C ARG A 41 -10.44 -6.52 2.74
N VAL A 42 -11.51 -6.09 3.40
CA VAL A 42 -12.92 -6.53 3.15
C VAL A 42 -13.47 -6.17 1.76
N LYS A 43 -12.75 -5.35 0.99
CA LYS A 43 -13.09 -5.02 -0.40
C LYS A 43 -12.33 -5.90 -1.40
N ILE A 44 -11.32 -6.64 -0.95
CA ILE A 44 -10.54 -7.57 -1.77
C ILE A 44 -11.29 -8.91 -1.85
N PRO A 45 -11.40 -9.53 -3.04
CA PRO A 45 -11.94 -10.88 -3.19
C PRO A 45 -11.26 -11.86 -2.24
N ASP A 46 -12.02 -12.79 -1.65
CA ASP A 46 -11.53 -13.69 -0.61
C ASP A 46 -10.32 -14.51 -1.09
N GLU A 47 -10.34 -14.95 -2.36
CA GLU A 47 -9.20 -15.68 -2.95
C GLU A 47 -7.89 -14.86 -3.03
N LEU A 48 -7.96 -13.52 -3.01
CA LEU A 48 -6.81 -12.62 -3.13
C LEU A 48 -6.41 -11.97 -1.80
N GLN A 49 -7.15 -12.22 -0.72
CA GLN A 49 -6.82 -11.65 0.58
C GLN A 49 -5.45 -12.10 1.12
N PRO A 50 -4.99 -13.36 0.94
CA PRO A 50 -3.64 -13.75 1.34
C PRO A 50 -2.53 -12.94 0.67
N ASP A 51 -2.68 -12.67 -0.64
CA ASP A 51 -1.72 -11.86 -1.40
C ASP A 51 -1.77 -10.40 -0.94
N TRP A 52 -2.96 -9.87 -0.67
CA TRP A 52 -3.13 -8.53 -0.10
C TRP A 52 -2.41 -8.38 1.24
N ASP A 53 -2.58 -9.36 2.14
CA ASP A 53 -1.95 -9.35 3.47
C ASP A 53 -0.42 -9.40 3.34
N TRP A 54 0.12 -10.19 2.40
CA TRP A 54 1.55 -10.20 2.08
C TRP A 54 2.05 -8.85 1.53
N ILE A 55 1.34 -8.23 0.58
CA ILE A 55 1.70 -6.92 0.02
C ILE A 55 1.73 -5.86 1.12
N GLN A 56 0.71 -5.80 1.98
CA GLN A 56 0.66 -4.85 3.09
C GLN A 56 1.80 -5.06 4.07
N LYS A 57 2.19 -6.32 4.34
CA LYS A 57 3.35 -6.62 5.18
C LYS A 57 4.65 -6.10 4.57
N GLU A 58 4.89 -6.31 3.28
CA GLU A 58 6.12 -5.83 2.63
C GLU A 58 6.16 -4.30 2.49
N LEU A 59 5.02 -3.66 2.22
CA LEU A 59 4.94 -2.19 2.15
C LEU A 59 5.11 -1.51 3.52
N ASN A 60 4.74 -2.19 4.61
CA ASN A 60 4.81 -1.66 5.97
C ASN A 60 5.92 -2.32 6.82
N LYS A 61 6.87 -3.03 6.19
CA LYS A 61 7.90 -3.86 6.82
C LYS A 61 8.77 -3.14 7.85
N PHE A 62 8.90 -1.82 7.75
CA PHE A 62 9.70 -1.00 8.67
C PHE A 62 8.92 -0.47 9.87
N GLY A 63 7.71 -0.98 10.13
CA GLY A 63 6.92 -0.55 11.28
C GLY A 63 6.56 0.92 11.23
N SER A 64 6.05 1.44 12.33
CA SER A 64 5.61 2.82 12.40
C SER A 64 6.75 3.79 12.15
N ILE A 65 6.52 4.78 11.27
CA ILE A 65 7.43 5.93 11.18
C ILE A 65 7.31 6.66 12.51
N THR A 66 8.33 6.59 13.35
CA THR A 66 8.42 7.40 14.56
C THR A 66 9.00 8.76 14.17
N ARG A 67 8.32 9.84 14.55
CA ARG A 67 8.88 11.19 14.47
C ARG A 67 10.03 11.33 15.48
N ASP A 68 10.85 12.35 15.32
CA ASP A 68 11.97 12.66 16.23
C ASP A 68 11.53 12.90 17.68
N ASP A 69 10.24 13.21 17.90
CA ASP A 69 9.61 13.38 19.21
C ASP A 69 9.12 12.05 19.84
N GLY A 70 9.38 10.91 19.21
CA GLY A 70 8.93 9.60 19.67
C GLY A 70 7.47 9.28 19.34
N SER A 71 6.73 10.17 18.68
CA SER A 71 5.34 9.94 18.28
C SER A 71 5.25 9.12 16.98
N VAL A 72 4.26 8.23 16.92
CA VAL A 72 3.98 7.43 15.71
C VAL A 72 3.32 8.33 14.65
N PHE A 73 4.04 8.60 13.56
CA PHE A 73 3.54 9.32 12.37
C PHE A 73 2.60 8.47 11.52
N ARG A 74 2.85 7.16 11.45
CA ARG A 74 1.99 6.20 10.75
C ARG A 74 2.20 4.81 11.33
N GLY A 75 1.23 4.30 12.07
CA GLY A 75 1.18 2.91 12.55
C GLY A 75 -0.20 2.35 12.23
N ILE A 76 -0.26 1.13 11.75
CA ILE A 76 -1.53 0.43 11.57
C ILE A 76 -2.07 0.15 12.97
N SER A 77 -3.27 0.65 13.24
CA SER A 77 -4.07 0.30 14.42
C SER A 77 -4.47 -1.17 14.37
#